data_AF-A0A504J594-F1
#
_entry.id   AF-A0A504J594-F1
#
_cell.length_a   1.000
_cell.length_b   1.000
_cell.length_c   1.000
_cell.angle_alpha   90.00
_cell.angle_beta   90.00
_cell.angle_gamma   90.00
#
_symmetry.space_group_name_H-M   'P 1'
#
loop_
_entity.id
_entity.type
_entity.pdbx_description
1 polymer ?
#
loop_
_entity_poly.entity_id
_entity_poly.type
_entity_poly.pdbx_seq_one_letter_code
_entity_poly.pdbx_strand_id
1 'polypeptide(L)' 'MRKKIIILAVIILIISKFWIGIYKDGEWGEKYIFIKHRPIWKTYFYSPRGMSDLKLSEMSEDKQKEQRLFDEFVLKMY' A
#
# COMPACT_ATOMS: atom_id res chain seq x y z
N MET A 1 -11.80 34.54 0.92
CA MET A 1 -12.47 33.40 0.28
C MET A 1 -11.50 32.43 -0.41
N ARG A 2 -10.62 32.90 -1.33
CA ARG A 2 -9.62 32.04 -2.01
C ARG A 2 -8.73 31.21 -1.08
N LYS A 3 -8.22 31.80 0.02
CA LYS A 3 -7.41 31.08 1.03
C LYS A 3 -8.16 29.90 1.67
N LYS A 4 -9.46 30.03 1.95
CA LYS A 4 -10.28 28.96 2.52
C LYS A 4 -10.44 27.79 1.54
N ILE A 5 -10.60 28.10 0.24
CA ILE A 5 -10.68 27.08 -0.82
C ILE A 5 -9.35 26.31 -0.94
N ILE A 6 -8.23 27.02 -0.89
CA ILE A 6 -6.90 26.39 -0.94
C ILE A 6 -6.70 25.46 0.27
N ILE A 7 -7.02 25.92 1.47
CA ILE A 7 -6.93 25.10 2.69
C ILE A 7 -7.78 23.84 2.57
N LEU A 8 -9.03 23.97 2.10
CA LEU A 8 -9.92 22.83 1.88
C LEU A 8 -9.34 21.84 0.86
N ALA A 9 -8.80 22.33 -0.25
CA ALA A 9 -8.16 21.47 -1.25
C ALA A 9 -6.96 20.71 -0.68
N VAL A 10 -6.12 21.36 0.12
CA VAL A 10 -4.98 20.71 0.79
C VAL A 10 -5.45 19.62 1.76
N ILE A 11 -6.50 19.88 2.54
CA ILE A 11 -7.07 18.88 3.46
C ILE A 11 -7.57 17.66 2.68
N ILE A 12 -8.30 17.87 1.58
CA ILE A 12 -8.80 16.78 0.73
C ILE A 12 -7.65 15.95 0.15
N LEU A 13 -6.57 16.60 -0.30
CA LEU A 13 -5.38 15.91 -0.82
C LEU A 13 -4.66 15.09 0.27
N ILE A 14 -4.56 15.63 1.49
CA ILE A 14 -3.96 14.91 2.62
C ILE A 14 -4.80 13.68 2.96
N ILE A 15 -6.13 13.81 2.94
CA ILE A 15 -7.04 12.70 3.23
C ILE A 15 -6.99 11.66 2.10
N SER A 16 -6.98 12.07 0.83
CA SER A 16 -6.96 11.13 -0.29
C SER A 16 -5.67 10.29 -0.34
N LYS A 17 -4.53 10.81 0.14
CA LYS A 17 -3.28 10.05 0.31
C LYS A 17 -3.49 8.73 1.07
N PHE A 18 -4.40 8.69 2.03
CA PHE A 18 -4.65 7.48 2.82
C PHE A 18 -5.28 6.34 2.02
N TRP A 19 -5.85 6.63 0.85
CA TRP A 19 -6.40 5.64 -0.08
C TRP A 19 -5.50 5.35 -1.27
N ILE A 20 -4.43 6.11 -1.50
CA ILE A 20 -3.50 5.86 -2.61
C ILE A 20 -2.34 4.99 -2.12
N GLY A 21 -2.08 3.89 -2.82
CA GLY A 21 -0.98 2.96 -2.55
C GLY A 21 -0.09 2.79 -3.79
N ILE A 22 1.16 2.41 -3.54
CA ILE A 22 2.13 2.00 -4.55
C ILE A 22 2.63 0.62 -4.15
N TYR A 23 2.60 -0.35 -5.06
CA TYR A 23 3.22 -1.65 -4.83
C TYR A 23 4.32 -1.93 -5.84
N LYS A 24 5.29 -2.76 -5.43
CA LYS A 24 6.34 -3.28 -6.32
C LYS A 24 5.96 -4.71 -6.73
N ASP A 25 5.98 -5.01 -8.03
CA ASP A 25 5.81 -6.39 -8.48
C ASP A 25 7.02 -7.26 -8.08
N GLY A 26 6.83 -8.58 -8.09
CA GLY A 26 7.89 -9.55 -7.80
C GLY A 26 8.70 -10.04 -9.00
N GLU A 27 8.22 -9.84 -10.23
CA GLU A 27 8.78 -10.35 -11.50
C GLU A 27 9.80 -9.41 -12.16
N TRP A 28 9.45 -8.14 -12.29
CA TRP A 28 10.19 -7.09 -12.98
C TRP A 28 10.57 -5.95 -12.04
N GLY A 29 10.00 -5.94 -10.84
CA GLY A 29 10.24 -4.92 -9.82
C GLY A 29 9.66 -3.57 -10.19
N GLU A 30 8.69 -3.53 -11.10
CA GLU A 30 8.01 -2.31 -11.50
C GLU A 30 7.08 -1.82 -10.39
N LYS A 31 6.78 -0.52 -10.42
CA LYS A 31 5.93 0.13 -9.42
C LYS A 31 4.57 0.44 -10.02
N TYR A 32 3.53 -0.02 -9.33
CA TYR A 32 2.14 0.14 -9.73
C TYR A 32 1.39 0.97 -8.70
N ILE A 33 0.59 1.92 -9.16
CA ILE A 33 -0.31 2.71 -8.31
C ILE A 33 -1.65 1.98 -8.22
N PHE A 34 -2.24 1.94 -7.03
CA PHE A 34 -3.56 1.37 -6.81
C PHE A 34 -4.35 2.15 -5.75
N ILE A 35 -5.66 1.93 -5.72
CA ILE A 35 -6.57 2.50 -4.71
C ILE A 35 -6.81 1.43 -3.64
N LYS A 36 -6.44 1.74 -2.40
CA LYS A 36 -6.67 0.90 -1.23
C LYS A 36 -8.16 0.86 -0.88
N HIS A 37 -8.66 -0.32 -0.50
CA HIS A 37 -10.04 -0.48 -0.07
C HIS A 37 -10.37 0.17 1.29
N ARG A 38 -9.36 0.47 2.13
CA ARG A 38 -9.50 1.20 3.40
C ARG A 38 -8.34 2.17 3.66
N PRO A 39 -8.55 3.26 4.44
CA PRO A 39 -7.51 4.25 4.68
C PRO A 39 -6.42 3.72 5.62
N ILE A 40 -5.16 3.77 5.17
CA ILE A 40 -4.00 3.54 6.04
C ILE A 40 -2.83 4.47 5.68
N TRP A 41 -1.98 4.76 6.66
CA TRP A 41 -0.81 5.63 6.50
C TRP A 41 0.21 5.07 5.50
N LYS A 42 0.33 3.73 5.44
CA LYS A 42 1.26 3.03 4.55
C LYS A 42 0.96 3.36 3.09
N THR A 43 2.01 3.81 2.40
CA THR A 43 1.96 4.20 0.98
C THR A 43 2.63 3.15 0.10
N TYR A 44 3.72 2.54 0.56
CA TYR A 44 4.47 1.54 -0.18
C TYR A 44 4.19 0.13 0.34
N PHE A 45 3.83 -0.77 -0.57
CA PHE A 45 3.57 -2.18 -0.33
C PHE A 45 4.57 -3.01 -1.13
N TYR A 46 5.11 -4.06 -0.53
CA TYR A 46 5.95 -5.03 -1.21
C TYR A 46 5.67 -6.40 -0.61
N SER A 47 5.86 -7.46 -1.38
CA SER A 47 5.84 -8.82 -0.87
C SER A 47 7.25 -9.19 -0.42
N PRO A 48 7.53 -9.36 0.89
CA PRO A 48 8.83 -9.84 1.33
C PRO A 48 9.12 -11.27 0.89
N ARG A 49 8.07 -12.05 0.59
CA ARG A 49 8.19 -13.40 0.05
C ARG A 49 8.46 -13.41 -1.46
N GLY A 50 7.97 -12.41 -2.20
CA GLY A 50 8.05 -12.38 -3.66
C GLY A 50 7.43 -13.64 -4.27
N MET A 51 8.16 -14.28 -5.18
CA MET A 51 7.78 -15.57 -5.80
C MET A 51 8.27 -16.80 -5.02
N SER A 52 8.77 -16.65 -3.80
CA SER A 52 9.22 -17.79 -3.00
C SER A 52 8.04 -18.58 -2.44
N ASP A 53 8.21 -19.90 -2.31
CA ASP A 53 7.24 -20.80 -1.66
C ASP A 53 7.26 -20.75 -0.12
N LEU A 54 8.01 -19.81 0.47
CA LEU A 54 8.08 -19.66 1.93
C LEU A 54 6.68 -19.54 2.56
N LYS A 55 6.46 -20.26 3.65
CA LYS A 55 5.25 -20.08 4.45
C LYS A 55 5.36 -18.83 5.29
N LEU A 56 4.23 -18.19 5.58
CA LEU A 56 4.19 -17.01 6.45
C LEU A 56 4.85 -17.29 7.81
N SER A 57 4.67 -18.49 8.37
CA SER A 57 5.26 -18.92 9.65
C SER A 57 6.79 -19.01 9.65
N GLU A 58 7.41 -19.10 8.48
CA GLU A 58 8.87 -19.21 8.32
C GLU A 58 9.55 -17.84 8.20
N MET A 59 8.75 -16.76 8.13
CA MET A 59 9.23 -15.39 8.01
C MET A 59 9.37 -14.75 9.40
N SER A 60 10.29 -13.79 9.54
CA SER A 60 10.36 -12.96 10.75
C SER A 60 9.05 -12.17 10.94
N GLU A 61 8.70 -11.84 12.18
CA GLU A 61 7.42 -11.16 12.49
C GLU A 61 7.19 -9.89 11.66
N ASP A 62 8.22 -9.09 11.43
CA ASP A 62 8.12 -7.87 10.61
C ASP A 62 7.81 -8.19 9.15
N LYS A 63 8.46 -9.21 8.60
CA LYS A 63 8.18 -9.68 7.24
C LYS A 63 6.78 -10.30 7.14
N GLN A 64 6.29 -10.97 8.18
CA GLN A 64 4.92 -11.47 8.21
C GLN A 64 3.90 -10.34 8.20
N LYS A 65 4.16 -9.25 8.92
CA LYS A 65 3.27 -8.06 8.92
C LYS A 65 3.23 -7.42 7.53
N GLU A 66 4.39 -7.27 6.90
CA GLU A 66 4.50 -6.70 5.55
C GLU A 66 3.81 -7.58 4.50
N GLN A 67 4.01 -8.90 4.55
CA GLN A 67 3.33 -9.83 3.65
C GLN A 67 1.81 -9.80 3.84
N ARG A 68 1.32 -9.80 5.08
CA ARG A 68 -0.12 -9.69 5.37
C ARG A 68 -0.73 -8.41 4.80
N LEU A 69 -0.04 -7.27 4.93
CA LEU A 69 -0.49 -6.01 4.35
C LEU A 69 -0.47 -6.06 2.82
N PHE A 70 0.52 -6.69 2.21
CA PHE A 70 0.57 -6.87 0.77
C PHE A 70 -0.59 -7.76 0.28
N ASP A 71 -0.83 -8.88 0.94
CA ASP A 71 -1.91 -9.80 0.60
C ASP A 71 -3.28 -9.12 0.72
N GLU A 72 -3.47 -8.33 1.80
CA GLU A 72 -4.72 -7.63 2.08
C GLU A 72 -5.01 -6.49 1.09
N PHE A 73 -4.00 -5.66 0.76
CA PHE A 73 -4.21 -4.44 -0.01
C PHE A 73 -3.95 -4.61 -1.51
N VAL A 74 -3.08 -5.55 -1.91
CA VAL A 74 -2.65 -5.71 -3.31
C VAL A 74 -3.26 -6.95 -3.92
N LEU A 75 -3.07 -8.14 -3.32
CA LEU A 75 -3.51 -9.40 -3.95
C LEU A 75 -5.02 -9.61 -3.87
N LYS A 76 -5.67 -9.28 -2.75
CA LYS A 76 -7.12 -9.51 -2.60
C LYS A 76 -8.01 -8.64 -3.50
N MET A 77 -7.44 -7.61 -4.16
CA MET A 77 -8.19 -6.73 -5.07
C MET A 77 -8.14 -7.16 -6.55
N TYR A 78 -7.35 -8.18 -6.90
CA TYR A 78 -7.34 -8.83 -8.21
C TYR A 78 -7.89 -10.26 -8.10
#